data_AF-A0A3S1H6L2-F1
#
_entry.id   AF-A0A3S1H6L2-F1
#
_cell.length_a   1.000
_cell.length_b   1.000
_cell.length_c   1.000
_cell.angle_alpha   90.00
_cell.angle_beta   90.00
_cell.angle_gamma   90.00
#
_symmetry.space_group_name_H-M   'P 1'
#
loop_
_entity.id
_entity.type
_entity.pdbx_description
1 polymer ?
#
loop_
_entity_poly.entity_id
_entity_poly.type
_entity_poly.pdbx_seq_one_letter_code
_entity_poly.pdbx_strand_id
1 'polypeptide(L)'
;SWASAVTAFAFIMSAYSAEVFRSGIESIPRGQFEASQALGLPFLLTLRKVVLPQAIRVVIPPMTSNCVSMFKDTSLASTVALPELLKEATNAQSLYANPSPLIGAALVYLIFLWPMVRLVSLLEERFKTEKKR
;
A
#
# COMPACT_ATOMS: atom_id res chain seq x y z
N SER A 1 -21.28 -5.17 2.82
CA SER A 1 -20.77 -6.46 3.32
C SER A 1 -19.24 -6.48 3.18
N TRP A 2 -18.53 -7.22 4.03
CA TRP A 2 -17.06 -7.32 4.04
C TRP A 2 -16.48 -7.67 2.66
N ALA A 3 -17.14 -8.59 1.93
CA ALA A 3 -16.76 -8.96 0.57
C ALA A 3 -16.71 -7.75 -0.38
N SER A 4 -17.69 -6.84 -0.32
CA SER A 4 -17.73 -5.65 -1.19
C SER A 4 -16.55 -4.70 -0.94
N ALA A 5 -16.13 -4.55 0.31
CA ALA A 5 -14.97 -3.74 0.66
C ALA A 5 -13.67 -4.36 0.13
N VAL A 6 -13.50 -5.68 0.30
CA VAL A 6 -12.34 -6.41 -0.24
C VAL A 6 -12.28 -6.30 -1.76
N THR A 7 -13.41 -6.46 -2.46
CA THR A 7 -13.47 -6.35 -3.92
C THR A 7 -13.14 -4.92 -4.39
N ALA A 8 -13.67 -3.90 -3.72
CA ALA A 8 -13.36 -2.50 -4.06
C ALA A 8 -11.86 -2.18 -3.93
N PHE A 9 -11.24 -2.62 -2.82
CA PHE A 9 -9.79 -2.45 -2.64
C PHE A 9 -8.98 -3.24 -3.66
N ALA A 10 -9.38 -4.47 -4.01
CA ALA A 10 -8.70 -5.27 -5.01
C ALA A 10 -8.70 -4.59 -6.39
N PHE A 11 -9.84 -4.01 -6.82
CA PHE A 11 -9.93 -3.28 -8.08
C PHE A 11 -9.03 -2.04 -8.11
N ILE A 12 -9.06 -1.24 -7.04
CA ILE A 12 -8.20 -0.06 -6.91
C ILE A 12 -6.72 -0.44 -7.00
N MET A 13 -6.30 -1.47 -6.27
CA MET A 13 -4.91 -1.92 -6.26
C MET A 13 -4.48 -2.51 -7.60
N SER A 14 -5.39 -3.22 -8.29
CA SER A 14 -5.14 -3.74 -9.63
C SER A 14 -4.95 -2.61 -10.64
N ALA A 15 -5.78 -1.56 -10.58
CA ALA A 15 -5.65 -0.40 -11.47
C ALA A 15 -4.33 0.33 -11.26
N TYR A 16 -3.96 0.58 -10.00
CA TYR A 16 -2.70 1.22 -9.66
C TYR A 16 -1.50 0.37 -10.12
N SER A 17 -1.55 -0.94 -9.86
CA SER A 17 -0.49 -1.86 -10.29
C SER A 17 -0.34 -1.88 -11.81
N ALA A 18 -1.46 -1.92 -12.55
CA ALA A 18 -1.45 -1.90 -14.01
C ALA A 18 -0.79 -0.62 -14.56
N GLU A 19 -1.09 0.54 -13.97
CA GLU A 19 -0.48 1.80 -14.39
C GLU A 19 1.03 1.83 -14.11
N VAL A 20 1.48 1.34 -12.94
CA VAL A 20 2.91 1.25 -12.63
C VAL A 20 3.63 0.32 -13.62
N PHE A 21 3.06 -0.84 -13.95
CA PHE A 21 3.63 -1.72 -14.96
C PHE A 21 3.67 -1.07 -16.35
N ARG A 22 2.61 -0.38 -16.75
CA ARG A 22 2.52 0.35 -18.01
C ARG A 22 3.62 1.43 -18.09
N SER A 23 3.72 2.28 -17.08
CA SER A 23 4.73 3.34 -16.99
C SER A 23 6.14 2.77 -16.93
N GLY A 24 6.34 1.65 -16.24
CA GLY A 24 7.65 0.98 -16.18
C GLY A 24 8.11 0.44 -17.53
N ILE A 25 7.21 -0.08 -18.36
CA ILE A 25 7.52 -0.50 -19.73
C ILE A 25 7.77 0.72 -20.62
N GLU A 26 6.95 1.77 -20.50
CA GLU A 26 7.07 3.00 -21.30
C GLU A 26 8.35 3.80 -20.98
N SER A 27 8.86 3.70 -19.76
CA SER A 27 10.12 4.32 -19.34
C SER A 27 11.36 3.76 -20.03
N ILE A 28 11.27 2.59 -20.68
CA ILE A 28 12.40 1.96 -21.33
C ILE A 28 12.80 2.76 -22.58
N PRO A 29 14.06 3.18 -22.72
CA PRO A 29 14.50 3.97 -23.87
C PRO A 29 14.22 3.27 -25.19
N ARG A 30 13.67 4.01 -26.17
CA ARG A 30 13.39 3.49 -27.52
C ARG A 30 14.61 2.85 -28.19
N GLY A 31 15.82 3.33 -27.87
CA GLY A 31 17.08 2.74 -28.35
C GLY A 31 17.26 1.25 -28.02
N GLN A 32 16.64 0.73 -26.95
CA GLN A 32 16.67 -0.72 -26.65
C GLN A 32 15.87 -1.54 -27.67
N PHE A 33 14.76 -0.98 -28.16
CA PHE A 33 13.96 -1.59 -29.22
C PHE A 33 14.66 -1.48 -30.57
N GLU A 34 15.23 -0.33 -30.88
CA GLU A 34 15.99 -0.10 -32.11
C GLU A 34 17.25 -0.99 -32.18
N ALA A 35 18.00 -1.11 -31.09
CA ALA A 35 19.16 -2.00 -31.00
C ALA A 35 18.77 -3.48 -31.17
N SER A 36 17.64 -3.89 -30.59
CA SER A 36 17.14 -5.25 -30.75
C SER A 36 16.70 -5.54 -32.19
N GLN A 37 16.09 -4.56 -32.85
CA GLN A 37 15.71 -4.67 -34.27
C GLN A 37 16.95 -4.70 -35.18
N ALA A 38 17.98 -3.90 -34.90
CA ALA A 38 19.25 -3.92 -35.62
C ALA A 38 19.99 -5.27 -35.49
N LEU A 39 19.81 -5.96 -34.36
CA LEU A 39 20.30 -7.32 -34.13
C LEU A 39 19.40 -8.42 -34.73
N GLY A 40 18.29 -8.06 -35.39
CA GLY A 40 17.35 -9.02 -35.98
C GLY A 40 16.56 -9.83 -34.95
N LEU A 41 16.44 -9.36 -33.70
CA LEU A 41 15.71 -10.07 -32.66
C LEU A 41 14.19 -9.95 -32.91
N PRO A 42 13.43 -11.06 -32.83
CA PRO A 42 11.98 -11.01 -32.93
C PRO A 42 11.38 -10.31 -31.71
N PHE A 43 10.25 -9.62 -31.90
CA PHE A 43 9.60 -8.78 -30.88
C PHE A 43 9.39 -9.50 -29.54
N LEU A 44 8.96 -10.76 -29.54
CA LEU A 44 8.77 -11.55 -28.32
C LEU A 44 10.08 -11.75 -27.54
N LEU A 45 11.20 -11.93 -28.25
CA LEU A 45 12.52 -12.12 -27.64
C LEU A 45 13.05 -10.79 -27.09
N THR A 46 12.85 -9.69 -27.82
CA THR A 46 13.13 -8.32 -27.35
C THR A 46 12.36 -8.02 -26.06
N LEU A 47 11.05 -8.31 -26.06
CA LEU A 47 10.22 -8.07 -24.89
C LEU A 47 10.72 -8.89 -23.69
N ARG A 48 10.93 -10.19 -23.87
CA ARG A 48 11.29 -11.10 -22.76
C ARG A 48 12.72 -10.91 -22.24
N LYS A 49 13.70 -10.71 -23.11
CA LYS A 49 15.13 -10.69 -22.73
C LYS A 49 15.71 -9.28 -22.53
N VAL A 50 15.11 -8.26 -23.14
CA VAL A 50 15.64 -6.89 -23.10
C VAL A 50 14.73 -5.99 -22.27
N VAL A 51 13.48 -5.84 -22.68
CA VAL A 51 12.57 -4.83 -22.12
C VAL A 51 12.06 -5.24 -20.73
N LEU A 52 11.52 -6.44 -20.60
CA LEU A 52 10.90 -6.93 -19.36
C LEU A 52 11.85 -6.92 -18.15
N PRO A 53 13.09 -7.45 -18.21
CA PRO A 53 14.00 -7.40 -17.06
C PRO A 53 14.42 -5.97 -16.68
N GLN A 54 14.44 -5.03 -17.62
CA GLN A 54 14.69 -3.62 -17.33
C GLN A 54 13.45 -2.98 -16.68
N ALA A 55 12.27 -3.19 -17.26
CA ALA A 55 11.00 -2.67 -16.76
C ALA A 55 10.71 -3.14 -15.34
N ILE A 56 10.98 -4.43 -15.02
CA ILE A 56 10.81 -4.98 -13.68
C ILE A 56 11.64 -4.21 -12.64
N ARG A 57 12.90 -3.85 -12.97
CA ARG A 57 13.76 -3.09 -12.05
C ARG A 57 13.22 -1.68 -11.77
N VAL A 58 12.54 -1.08 -12.74
CA VAL A 58 11.90 0.23 -12.60
C VAL A 58 10.58 0.13 -11.83
N VAL A 59 9.83 -0.95 -12.01
CA VAL A 59 8.51 -1.17 -11.36
C VAL A 59 8.63 -1.55 -9.88
N ILE A 60 9.66 -2.31 -9.48
CA ILE A 60 9.78 -2.82 -8.10
C ILE A 60 9.74 -1.71 -7.02
N PRO A 61 10.49 -0.60 -7.11
CA PRO A 61 10.47 0.46 -6.10
C PRO A 61 9.08 1.10 -5.90
N PRO A 62 8.39 1.62 -6.93
CA PRO A 62 7.06 2.20 -6.76
C PRO A 62 6.02 1.16 -6.30
N MET A 63 6.10 -0.09 -6.77
CA MET A 63 5.19 -1.15 -6.32
C MET A 63 5.34 -1.45 -4.82
N THR A 64 6.59 -1.46 -4.33
CA THR A 64 6.88 -1.59 -2.90
C THR A 64 6.34 -0.40 -2.11
N SER A 65 6.49 0.82 -2.65
CA SER A 65 5.93 2.04 -2.03
C SER A 65 4.42 1.97 -1.88
N ASN A 66 3.68 1.55 -2.91
CA ASN A 66 2.22 1.43 -2.84
C ASN A 66 1.77 0.35 -1.86
N CYS A 67 2.47 -0.80 -1.82
CA CYS A 67 2.19 -1.85 -0.85
C CYS A 67 2.32 -1.31 0.57
N VAL A 68 3.39 -0.56 0.87
CA VAL A 68 3.58 0.06 2.19
C VAL A 68 2.49 1.07 2.50
N SER A 69 2.14 1.95 1.56
CA SER A 69 1.03 2.91 1.74
C SER A 69 -0.29 2.21 1.99
N MET A 70 -0.59 1.12 1.27
CA MET A 70 -1.81 0.33 1.47
C MET A 70 -1.84 -0.36 2.84
N PHE A 71 -0.69 -0.86 3.32
CA PHE A 71 -0.58 -1.37 4.69
C PHE A 71 -0.84 -0.28 5.73
N LYS A 72 -0.36 0.95 5.50
CA LYS A 72 -0.64 2.10 6.37
C LYS A 72 -2.12 2.46 6.35
N ASP A 73 -2.74 2.55 5.18
CA ASP A 73 -4.15 2.92 5.03
C ASP A 73 -5.08 1.86 5.65
N THR A 74 -4.75 0.57 5.51
CA THR A 74 -5.50 -0.52 6.14
C THR A 74 -5.35 -0.51 7.66
N SER A 75 -4.13 -0.24 8.15
CA SER A 75 -3.86 -0.13 9.57
C SER A 75 -4.52 1.11 10.17
N LEU A 76 -4.49 2.23 9.46
CA LEU A 76 -5.18 3.47 9.81
C LEU A 76 -6.69 3.27 9.79
N ALA A 77 -7.25 2.61 8.77
CA ALA A 77 -8.67 2.27 8.70
C ALA A 77 -9.09 1.36 9.86
N SER A 78 -8.25 0.39 10.24
CA SER A 78 -8.48 -0.43 11.45
C SER A 78 -8.40 0.40 12.73
N THR A 79 -7.53 1.41 12.81
CA THR A 79 -7.53 2.36 13.93
C THR A 79 -8.66 3.38 13.85
N VAL A 80 -9.29 3.60 12.68
CA VAL A 80 -10.50 4.42 12.48
C VAL A 80 -11.78 3.61 12.74
N ALA A 81 -11.70 2.30 12.97
CA ALA A 81 -12.78 1.54 13.62
C ALA A 81 -13.01 1.96 15.09
N LEU A 82 -12.17 2.87 15.62
CA LEU A 82 -12.29 3.43 16.96
C LEU A 82 -13.62 4.10 17.29
N PRO A 83 -14.17 4.99 16.45
CA PRO A 83 -15.51 5.54 16.67
C PRO A 83 -16.58 4.46 16.77
N GLU A 84 -16.43 3.30 16.13
CA GLU A 84 -17.33 2.16 16.33
C GLU A 84 -17.11 1.50 17.70
N LEU A 85 -15.86 1.30 18.12
CA LEU A 85 -15.53 0.78 19.47
C LEU A 85 -15.99 1.73 20.59
N LEU A 86 -15.81 3.04 20.41
CA LEU A 86 -16.25 4.08 21.34
C LEU A 86 -17.77 4.20 21.36
N LYS A 87 -18.43 4.05 20.21
CA LYS A 87 -19.90 4.03 20.12
C LYS A 87 -20.46 2.81 20.85
N GLU A 88 -19.84 1.64 20.68
CA GLU A 88 -20.24 0.43 21.39
C GLU A 88 -19.93 0.53 22.89
N ALA A 89 -18.78 1.09 23.27
CA ALA A 89 -18.43 1.34 24.67
C ALA A 89 -19.35 2.38 25.33
N THR A 90 -19.82 3.39 24.59
CA THR A 90 -20.79 4.39 25.06
C THR A 90 -22.19 3.78 25.19
N ASN A 91 -22.59 2.91 24.26
CA ASN A 91 -23.82 2.12 24.36
C ASN A 91 -23.78 1.21 25.60
N ALA A 92 -22.67 0.52 25.83
CA ALA A 92 -22.48 -0.31 27.02
C ALA A 92 -22.46 0.52 28.31
N GLN A 93 -21.81 1.68 28.31
CA GLN A 93 -21.84 2.61 29.44
C GLN A 93 -23.27 3.09 29.75
N SER A 94 -24.08 3.40 28.73
CA SER A 94 -25.46 3.87 28.93
C SER A 94 -26.37 2.76 29.47
N LEU A 95 -26.15 1.51 29.06
CA LEU A 95 -26.87 0.33 29.52
C LEU A 95 -26.55 -0.06 30.98
N TYR A 96 -25.29 0.08 31.40
CA TYR A 96 -24.82 -0.41 32.70
C TYR A 96 -24.51 0.70 33.72
N ALA A 97 -24.66 1.98 33.36
CA ALA A 97 -24.32 3.16 34.18
C ALA A 97 -22.93 3.09 34.86
N ASN A 98 -22.01 2.34 34.25
CA ASN A 98 -20.67 2.07 34.78
C ASN A 98 -19.61 2.58 33.79
N PRO A 99 -18.62 3.39 34.22
CA PRO A 99 -17.61 3.95 33.35
C PRO A 99 -16.44 3.01 33.02
N SER A 100 -16.42 1.79 33.58
CA SER A 100 -15.36 0.80 33.35
C SER A 100 -15.17 0.38 31.88
N PRO A 101 -16.21 0.25 31.02
CA PRO A 101 -16.03 -0.10 29.61
C PRO A 101 -15.28 0.99 28.82
N LEU A 102 -15.45 2.25 29.23
CA LEU A 102 -14.86 3.41 28.55
C LEU A 102 -13.37 3.54 28.86
N ILE A 103 -12.97 3.23 30.10
CA ILE A 103 -11.56 3.14 30.52
C ILE A 103 -10.85 1.95 29.84
N GLY A 104 -11.54 0.82 29.71
CA GLY A 104 -11.03 -0.35 28.98
C GLY A 104 -10.78 -0.03 27.50
N ALA A 105 -11.72 0.64 26.84
CA ALA A 105 -11.55 1.08 25.45
C ALA A 105 -10.37 2.06 25.29
N ALA A 106 -10.19 2.99 26.23
CA ALA A 106 -9.07 3.95 26.20
C ALA A 106 -7.69 3.27 26.38
N LEU A 107 -7.59 2.24 27.23
CA LEU A 107 -6.36 1.46 27.42
C LEU A 107 -6.01 0.62 26.18
N VAL A 108 -7.00 -0.07 25.62
CA VAL A 108 -6.82 -0.84 24.37
C VAL A 108 -6.39 0.11 23.25
N TYR A 109 -6.96 1.31 23.19
CA TYR A 109 -6.56 2.32 22.22
C TYR A 109 -5.10 2.75 22.37
N LEU A 110 -4.66 3.05 23.60
CA LEU A 110 -3.30 3.51 23.85
C LEU A 110 -2.25 2.44 23.49
N ILE A 111 -2.56 1.17 23.78
CA ILE A 111 -1.70 0.03 23.46
C ILE A 111 -1.60 -0.20 21.94
N PHE A 112 -2.66 0.02 21.18
CA PHE A 112 -2.64 -0.17 19.72
C PHE A 112 -2.07 1.04 18.96
N LEU A 113 -2.44 2.26 19.36
CA LEU A 113 -2.06 3.48 18.65
C LEU A 113 -0.57 3.77 18.78
N TRP A 114 -0.01 3.60 19.98
CA TRP A 114 1.38 3.96 20.26
C TRP A 114 2.42 3.21 19.40
N PRO A 115 2.35 1.86 19.24
CA PRO A 115 3.26 1.14 18.34
C PRO A 115 2.97 1.44 16.86
N MET A 116 1.71 1.66 16.47
CA MET A 116 1.34 1.98 15.09
C MET A 116 1.94 3.31 14.62
N VAL A 117 1.79 4.37 15.40
CA VAL A 117 2.38 5.69 15.10
C VAL A 117 3.89 5.59 14.98
N ARG A 118 4.53 4.79 15.85
CA ARG A 118 5.98 4.56 15.83
C ARG A 118 6.43 3.76 14.60
N LEU A 119 5.66 2.78 14.16
CA LEU A 119 5.94 2.00 12.94
C LEU A 119 5.82 2.86 11.69
N VAL A 120 4.79 3.70 11.61
CA VAL A 120 4.58 4.61 10.49
C VAL A 120 5.70 5.64 10.39
N SER A 121 6.12 6.24 11.50
CA SER A 121 7.20 7.23 11.51
C SER A 121 8.55 6.65 11.09
N LEU A 122 8.88 5.43 11.56
CA LEU A 122 10.10 4.73 11.16
C LEU A 122 10.12 4.37 9.66
N LEU A 123 8.97 3.98 9.12
CA LEU A 123 8.85 3.71 7.68
C LEU A 123 9.02 5.00 6.87
N GLU A 124 8.42 6.12 7.30
CA GLU A 124 8.56 7.41 6.60
C GLU A 124 10.00 7.93 6.55
N GLU A 125 10.77 7.78 7.63
CA GLU A 125 12.18 8.18 7.65
C GLU A 125 13.03 7.36 6.68
N ARG A 126 12.76 6.05 6.58
CA ARG A 126 13.48 5.17 5.66
C ARG A 126 13.19 5.52 4.19
N PHE A 127 11.94 5.86 3.85
CA PHE A 127 11.55 6.21 2.49
C PHE A 127 11.92 7.65 2.09
N LYS A 128 12.03 8.61 3.03
CA LYS A 128 12.57 9.95 2.74
C LYS A 128 14.01 9.92 2.24
N THR A 129 14.76 8.89 2.63
CA THR A 129 16.17 8.73 2.26
C THR A 129 16.34 8.30 0.79
N GLU A 130 15.33 7.67 0.19
CA GLU A 130 15.37 7.29 -1.25
C GLU A 130 14.99 8.42 -2.21
N LYS A 131 14.19 9.41 -1.78
CA LYS A 131 13.79 10.54 -2.67
C LYS A 131 14.90 11.57 -2.90
N LYS A 132 16.07 11.43 -2.26
CA LYS A 132 17.17 12.40 -2.32
C LYS A 132 18.38 11.91 -3.15
N ARG A 133 18.26 10.79 -3.86
CA ARG A 133 19.27 10.25 -4.78
C ARG A 133 18.70 10.13 -6.19
#